data_AF-A0A7C5IBB7-F1
#
_entry.id   AF-A0A7C5IBB7-F1
#
_cell.length_a   1.000
_cell.length_b   1.000
_cell.length_c   1.000
_cell.angle_alpha   90.00
_cell.angle_beta   90.00
_cell.angle_gamma   90.00
#
_symmetry.space_group_name_H-M   'P 1'
#
loop_
_entity.id
_entity.type
_entity.pdbx_description
1 polymer ?
#
loop_
_entity_poly.entity_id
_entity_poly.type
_entity_poly.pdbx_seq_one_letter_code
_entity_poly.pdbx_strand_id
1 'polypeptide(L)'
;MRPPTMPRSVRSSGYLMAAGAYVAAVSILLAVTREQAPPTLSASMRVREVGFLARLTEPGSVSPARSACKALLSLPLQDQGDRWTAVAACLRLGAPEAAWRLLIPLVDHDPLARVLVQWTFDVGVDAARRVVGLDPAQAPPLFKSRPVANEELVKRAMALPVDEGLRADVARVVAHLAGLSPEAHDQLATRKWLEALWSAAIFAAVILALLAAGVVLWVRSPRWALCQDPWSRPCVADMLPLVRVLVWFMAIHLTMSLLLPAVLDRAGYVAETGPLMLGMTVVGGMAVIALVRVMGLGMPGERTLQALGFSPHGPIWRSLAFGAATFAMAWPVYLGSSLVAMRLGISTETDPTSVYVLASPTGLLAAVVVAPLVEEPLFRGFLFRRLSTRFSVPLAAAISGAVFALAHMSLSTFLPLAAIGFSLAIGYARTRDILTPVVAHAAWNLSQAVIILTLYG
;
A
#
# COMPACT_ATOMS: atom_id res chain seq x y z
N MET A 1 19.78 -44.60 -46.06
CA MET A 1 19.52 -43.82 -44.83
C MET A 1 18.62 -42.66 -45.22
N ARG A 2 17.40 -42.57 -44.70
CA ARG A 2 16.52 -41.41 -44.91
C ARG A 2 16.96 -40.28 -43.95
N PRO A 3 17.00 -39.01 -44.38
CA PRO A 3 17.32 -37.91 -43.47
C PRO A 3 16.22 -37.78 -42.40
N PRO A 4 16.57 -37.31 -41.18
CA PRO A 4 15.60 -37.11 -40.12
C PRO A 4 14.60 -36.01 -40.53
N THR A 5 13.32 -36.34 -40.48
CA THR A 5 12.22 -35.39 -40.68
C THR A 5 12.27 -34.33 -39.59
N MET A 6 12.46 -33.07 -39.96
CA MET A 6 12.32 -31.94 -39.03
C MET A 6 10.91 -31.94 -38.40
N PRO A 7 10.79 -31.68 -37.08
CA PRO A 7 9.49 -31.55 -36.46
C PRO A 7 8.75 -30.31 -37.01
N ARG A 8 7.46 -30.50 -37.32
CA ARG A 8 6.51 -29.48 -37.79
C ARG A 8 6.69 -28.18 -37.00
N SER A 9 6.83 -27.07 -37.74
CA SER A 9 6.80 -25.71 -37.22
C SER A 9 5.69 -25.55 -36.17
N VAL A 10 6.07 -25.39 -34.91
CA VAL A 10 5.16 -24.98 -33.84
C VAL A 10 4.60 -23.62 -34.26
N ARG A 11 3.30 -23.58 -34.60
CA ARG A 11 2.60 -22.37 -35.06
C ARG A 11 2.88 -21.22 -34.07
N SER A 12 3.69 -20.27 -34.50
CA SER A 12 4.09 -19.06 -33.77
C SER A 12 2.96 -18.03 -33.61
N SER A 13 1.82 -18.26 -34.26
CA SER A 13 0.69 -17.32 -34.31
C SER A 13 0.00 -17.10 -32.97
N GLY A 14 -0.10 -18.13 -32.12
CA GLY A 14 -0.75 -18.01 -30.81
C GLY A 14 -0.02 -17.07 -29.85
N TYR A 15 1.32 -17.06 -29.89
CA TYR A 15 2.15 -16.24 -29.00
C TYR A 15 2.16 -14.76 -29.41
N LEU A 16 2.11 -14.49 -30.72
CA LEU A 16 2.01 -13.12 -31.24
C LEU A 16 0.62 -12.53 -30.95
N MET A 17 -0.44 -13.34 -31.04
CA MET A 17 -1.79 -12.91 -30.62
C MET A 17 -1.87 -12.63 -29.12
N ALA A 18 -1.26 -13.48 -28.28
CA ALA A 18 -1.22 -13.25 -26.83
C ALA A 18 -0.39 -12.02 -26.44
N ALA A 19 0.76 -11.81 -27.10
CA ALA A 19 1.58 -10.61 -26.91
C ALA A 19 0.87 -9.34 -27.42
N GLY A 20 0.15 -9.42 -28.54
CA GLY A 20 -0.68 -8.32 -29.05
C GLY A 20 -1.84 -7.98 -28.12
N ALA A 21 -2.52 -8.99 -27.58
CA ALA A 21 -3.56 -8.81 -26.56
C ALA A 21 -2.97 -8.21 -25.26
N TYR A 22 -1.76 -8.61 -24.87
CA TYR A 22 -1.04 -8.04 -23.73
C TYR A 22 -0.73 -6.56 -23.94
N VAL A 23 -0.14 -6.18 -25.08
CA VAL A 23 0.16 -4.77 -25.40
C VAL A 23 -1.12 -3.95 -25.46
N ALA A 24 -2.19 -4.47 -26.09
CA ALA A 24 -3.48 -3.79 -26.13
C ALA A 24 -4.09 -3.62 -24.73
N ALA A 25 -4.07 -4.66 -23.89
CA ALA A 25 -4.57 -4.59 -22.52
C ALA A 25 -3.76 -3.61 -21.66
N VAL A 26 -2.43 -3.58 -21.79
CA VAL A 26 -1.57 -2.61 -21.10
C VAL A 26 -1.81 -1.20 -21.63
N SER A 27 -1.99 -0.99 -22.94
CA SER A 27 -2.32 0.32 -23.50
C SER A 27 -3.71 0.82 -23.07
N ILE A 28 -4.70 -0.07 -23.02
CA ILE A 28 -6.04 0.25 -22.47
C ILE A 28 -5.92 0.56 -20.98
N LEU A 29 -5.16 -0.23 -20.22
CA LEU A 29 -4.94 0.02 -18.81
C LEU A 29 -4.25 1.36 -18.59
N LEU A 30 -3.19 1.69 -19.33
CA LEU A 30 -2.53 3.00 -19.26
C LEU A 30 -3.44 4.17 -19.66
N ALA A 31 -4.42 3.93 -20.54
CA ALA A 31 -5.44 4.90 -20.90
C ALA A 31 -6.53 5.05 -19.82
N VAL A 32 -6.81 3.99 -19.06
CA VAL A 32 -7.88 3.92 -18.04
C VAL A 32 -7.38 4.24 -16.62
N THR A 33 -6.16 3.86 -16.24
CA THR A 33 -5.55 4.11 -14.91
C THR A 33 -5.05 5.54 -14.72
N ARG A 34 -5.41 6.46 -15.61
CA ARG A 34 -5.37 7.91 -15.33
C ARG A 34 -6.41 8.35 -14.29
N GLU A 35 -7.09 7.43 -13.63
CA GLU A 35 -7.96 7.75 -12.50
C GLU A 35 -7.14 7.95 -11.24
N GLN A 36 -7.10 9.21 -10.79
CA GLN A 36 -6.82 9.57 -9.41
C GLN A 36 -7.73 8.73 -8.50
N ALA A 37 -7.23 8.29 -7.35
CA ALA A 37 -8.02 7.57 -6.35
C ALA A 37 -9.40 8.21 -6.17
N PRO A 38 -10.48 7.42 -5.99
CA PRO A 38 -11.84 7.95 -5.83
C PRO A 38 -11.84 9.15 -4.88
N PRO A 39 -12.53 10.26 -5.21
CA PRO A 39 -12.45 11.49 -4.41
C PRO A 39 -12.73 11.27 -2.92
N THR A 40 -13.57 10.30 -2.60
CA THR A 40 -13.91 9.87 -1.24
C THR A 40 -12.77 9.16 -0.50
N LEU A 41 -11.98 8.37 -1.23
CA LEU A 41 -10.82 7.66 -0.72
C LEU A 41 -9.66 8.64 -0.45
N SER A 42 -9.40 9.53 -1.40
CA SER A 42 -8.42 10.61 -1.23
C SER A 42 -8.81 11.54 -0.05
N ALA A 43 -10.11 11.78 0.10
CA ALA A 43 -10.65 12.51 1.24
C ALA A 43 -10.39 11.84 2.59
N SER A 44 -10.64 10.54 2.70
CA SER A 44 -10.39 9.75 3.91
C SER A 44 -8.92 9.82 4.35
N MET A 45 -7.99 9.70 3.39
CA MET A 45 -6.55 9.77 3.72
C MET A 45 -6.12 11.13 4.21
N ARG A 46 -6.67 12.18 3.59
CA ARG A 46 -6.38 13.53 4.03
C ARG A 46 -6.93 13.81 5.42
N VAL A 47 -8.08 13.21 5.79
CA VAL A 47 -8.57 13.23 7.17
C VAL A 47 -7.60 12.55 8.13
N ARG A 48 -7.10 11.36 7.78
CA ARG A 48 -6.19 10.60 8.65
C ARG A 48 -4.82 11.24 8.77
N GLU A 49 -4.31 11.83 7.68
CA GLU A 49 -3.11 12.66 7.67
C GLU A 49 -3.27 13.85 8.62
N VAL A 50 -4.36 14.61 8.49
CA VAL A 50 -4.64 15.74 9.41
C VAL A 50 -4.83 15.27 10.85
N GLY A 51 -5.45 14.10 11.05
CA GLY A 51 -5.58 13.46 12.37
C GLY A 51 -4.22 13.08 12.97
N PHE A 52 -3.31 12.54 12.18
CA PHE A 52 -1.94 12.24 12.57
C PHE A 52 -1.17 13.53 12.93
N LEU A 53 -1.22 14.54 12.05
CA LEU A 53 -0.59 15.84 12.29
C LEU A 53 -1.15 16.53 13.55
N ALA A 54 -2.47 16.45 13.78
CA ALA A 54 -3.10 16.98 14.97
C ALA A 54 -2.57 16.32 16.25
N ARG A 55 -2.28 15.01 16.22
CA ARG A 55 -1.64 14.31 17.37
C ARG A 55 -0.25 14.90 17.67
N LEU A 56 0.48 15.26 16.62
CA LEU A 56 1.83 15.87 16.63
C LEU A 56 1.79 17.40 16.62
N THR A 57 0.74 18.05 17.09
CA THR A 57 0.67 19.52 17.13
C THR A 57 0.21 19.95 18.51
N GLU A 58 0.79 21.01 19.05
CA GLU A 58 0.34 21.59 20.32
C GLU A 58 -1.13 22.00 20.20
N PRO A 59 -1.99 21.59 21.15
CA PRO A 59 -3.40 21.93 21.13
C PRO A 59 -3.63 23.44 21.10
N GLY A 60 -4.51 23.89 20.22
CA GLY A 60 -4.81 25.31 20.04
C GLY A 60 -3.73 26.13 19.31
N SER A 61 -2.60 25.54 18.91
CA SER A 61 -1.56 26.27 18.19
C SER A 61 -2.02 26.73 16.81
N VAL A 62 -1.71 27.98 16.46
CA VAL A 62 -1.98 28.55 15.13
C VAL A 62 -0.91 28.05 14.16
N SER A 63 -0.98 26.77 13.80
CA SER A 63 -0.01 26.09 12.92
C SER A 63 -0.55 25.94 11.49
N PRO A 64 0.31 25.63 10.50
CA PRO A 64 -0.14 25.19 9.16
C PRO A 64 -1.13 24.01 9.23
N ALA A 65 -1.04 23.16 10.26
CA ALA A 65 -1.97 22.06 10.49
C ALA A 65 -3.39 22.55 10.79
N ARG A 66 -3.58 23.68 11.50
CA ARG A 66 -4.90 24.30 11.67
C ARG A 66 -5.52 24.75 10.34
N SER A 67 -4.69 25.19 9.39
CA SER A 67 -5.16 25.55 8.04
C SER A 67 -5.63 24.32 7.25
N ALA A 68 -5.10 23.13 7.55
CA ALA A 68 -5.53 21.88 6.92
C ALA A 68 -6.98 21.49 7.31
N CYS A 69 -7.48 21.91 8.47
CA CYS A 69 -8.88 21.72 8.88
C CYS A 69 -9.87 22.35 7.89
N LYS A 70 -9.53 23.51 7.30
CA LYS A 70 -10.37 24.16 6.28
C LYS A 70 -10.49 23.32 5.00
N ALA A 71 -9.42 22.62 4.64
CA ALA A 71 -9.42 21.73 3.48
C ALA A 71 -10.34 20.52 3.71
N LEU A 72 -10.42 19.99 4.94
CA LEU A 72 -11.31 18.87 5.28
C LEU A 72 -12.79 19.17 5.04
N LEU A 73 -13.20 20.43 5.18
CA LEU A 73 -14.60 20.85 5.01
C LEU A 73 -15.11 20.70 3.57
N SER A 74 -14.21 20.65 2.59
CA SER A 74 -14.54 20.48 1.18
C SER A 74 -14.43 19.03 0.69
N LEU A 75 -14.03 18.10 1.55
CA LEU A 75 -13.77 16.72 1.16
C LEU A 75 -15.05 15.86 1.21
N PRO A 76 -15.29 15.01 0.21
CA PRO A 76 -16.37 14.02 0.26
C PRO A 76 -15.98 12.87 1.21
N LEU A 77 -16.40 12.90 2.46
CA LEU A 77 -16.03 11.88 3.46
C LEU A 77 -16.76 10.55 3.21
N GLN A 78 -16.05 9.43 3.39
CA GLN A 78 -16.53 8.09 3.06
C GLN A 78 -17.52 7.54 4.09
N ASP A 79 -17.23 7.69 5.39
CA ASP A 79 -18.02 7.11 6.48
C ASP A 79 -18.14 8.03 7.71
N GLN A 80 -18.85 7.57 8.74
CA GLN A 80 -18.99 8.30 10.00
C GLN A 80 -17.69 8.34 10.81
N GLY A 81 -16.81 7.34 10.67
CA GLY A 81 -15.52 7.28 11.34
C GLY A 81 -14.63 8.43 10.89
N ASP A 82 -14.52 8.67 9.59
CA ASP A 82 -13.78 9.80 9.01
C ASP A 82 -14.30 11.15 9.53
N ARG A 83 -15.63 11.29 9.71
CA ARG A 83 -16.22 12.51 10.27
C ARG A 83 -15.76 12.74 11.70
N TRP A 84 -15.78 11.70 12.53
CA TRP A 84 -15.35 11.76 13.92
C TRP A 84 -13.85 12.02 14.05
N THR A 85 -13.02 11.38 13.23
CA THR A 85 -11.58 11.62 13.18
C THR A 85 -11.26 13.06 12.75
N ALA A 86 -11.95 13.57 11.72
CA ALA A 86 -11.79 14.96 11.29
C ALA A 86 -12.19 15.96 12.38
N VAL A 87 -13.30 15.71 13.08
CA VAL A 87 -13.78 16.55 14.20
C VAL A 87 -12.78 16.56 15.34
N ALA A 88 -12.31 15.39 15.78
CA ALA A 88 -11.31 15.27 16.84
C ALA A 88 -10.01 16.01 16.49
N ALA A 89 -9.56 15.90 15.23
CA ALA A 89 -8.39 16.62 14.73
C ALA A 89 -8.60 18.15 14.77
N CYS A 90 -9.75 18.63 14.28
CA CYS A 90 -10.08 20.06 14.25
C CYS A 90 -10.20 20.66 15.65
N LEU A 91 -10.85 19.96 16.59
CA LEU A 91 -10.98 20.39 17.98
C LEU A 91 -9.61 20.51 18.65
N ARG A 92 -8.76 19.50 18.46
CA ARG A 92 -7.38 19.51 18.99
C ARG A 92 -6.54 20.65 18.41
N LEU A 93 -6.68 20.93 17.12
CA LEU A 93 -5.98 22.02 16.44
C LEU A 93 -6.56 23.42 16.73
N GLY A 94 -7.53 23.54 17.64
CA GLY A 94 -8.15 24.83 17.98
C GLY A 94 -8.99 25.43 16.86
N ALA A 95 -9.61 24.59 16.02
CA ALA A 95 -10.55 24.96 14.96
C ALA A 95 -11.98 24.43 15.23
N PRO A 96 -12.62 24.79 16.36
CA PRO A 96 -13.97 24.33 16.69
C PRO A 96 -15.00 24.75 15.63
N GLU A 97 -14.73 25.82 14.87
CA GLU A 97 -15.55 26.28 13.75
C GLU A 97 -15.68 25.26 12.60
N ALA A 98 -14.78 24.27 12.52
CA ALA A 98 -14.85 23.21 11.51
C ALA A 98 -15.69 22.00 12.00
N ALA A 99 -15.83 21.81 13.31
CA ALA A 99 -16.47 20.64 13.89
C ALA A 99 -17.96 20.53 13.54
N TRP A 100 -18.71 21.64 13.63
CA TRP A 100 -20.15 21.60 13.36
C TRP A 100 -20.49 21.21 11.91
N ARG A 101 -19.69 21.67 10.95
CA ARG A 101 -19.88 21.36 9.52
C ARG A 101 -19.69 19.88 9.21
N LEU A 102 -18.77 19.22 9.92
CA LEU A 102 -18.49 17.80 9.77
C LEU A 102 -19.59 16.92 10.43
N LEU A 103 -20.19 17.43 11.52
CA LEU A 103 -21.17 16.74 12.35
C LEU A 103 -22.63 16.98 11.95
N ILE A 104 -22.97 18.03 11.18
CA ILE A 104 -24.36 18.31 10.75
C ILE A 104 -25.10 17.06 10.26
N PRO A 105 -24.52 16.21 9.38
CA PRO A 105 -25.23 15.04 8.88
C PRO A 105 -25.53 13.96 9.93
N LEU A 106 -24.96 14.06 11.13
CA LEU A 106 -25.12 13.11 12.23
C LEU A 106 -26.09 13.60 13.31
N VAL A 107 -26.48 14.88 13.30
CA VAL A 107 -27.27 15.53 14.35
C VAL A 107 -28.59 14.79 14.63
N ASP A 108 -29.26 14.29 13.59
CA ASP A 108 -30.57 13.64 13.75
C ASP A 108 -30.48 12.24 14.40
N HIS A 109 -29.30 11.61 14.34
CA HIS A 109 -29.13 10.20 14.70
C HIS A 109 -28.12 9.98 15.84
N ASP A 110 -27.29 10.98 16.15
CA ASP A 110 -26.23 10.89 17.15
C ASP A 110 -26.36 12.01 18.20
N PRO A 111 -26.72 11.67 19.45
CA PRO A 111 -26.80 12.62 20.56
C PRO A 111 -25.48 13.38 20.81
N LEU A 112 -24.33 12.74 20.63
CA LEU A 112 -23.01 13.35 20.83
C LEU A 112 -22.72 14.40 19.74
N ALA A 113 -23.09 14.10 18.49
CA ALA A 113 -22.97 15.05 17.39
C ALA A 113 -23.83 16.30 17.64
N ARG A 114 -25.05 16.13 18.17
CA ARG A 114 -25.91 17.22 18.62
C ARG A 114 -25.22 18.11 19.64
N VAL A 115 -24.73 17.52 20.74
CA VAL A 115 -24.09 18.28 21.83
C VAL A 115 -22.89 19.05 21.31
N LEU A 116 -22.05 18.44 20.48
CA LEU A 116 -20.85 19.10 19.93
C LEU A 116 -21.19 20.23 18.96
N VAL A 117 -22.22 20.06 18.11
CA VAL A 117 -22.74 21.16 17.28
C VAL A 117 -23.23 22.28 18.19
N GLN A 118 -24.07 21.99 19.18
CA GLN A 118 -24.55 23.03 20.10
C GLN A 118 -23.41 23.75 20.82
N TRP A 119 -22.42 22.99 21.31
CA TRP A 119 -21.23 23.51 21.99
C TRP A 119 -20.42 24.47 21.11
N THR A 120 -20.26 24.21 19.81
CA THR A 120 -19.56 25.15 18.91
C THR A 120 -20.27 26.50 18.76
N PHE A 121 -21.56 26.57 19.08
CA PHE A 121 -22.38 27.77 19.03
C PHE A 121 -22.71 28.34 20.42
N ASP A 122 -22.34 27.65 21.50
CA ASP A 122 -22.59 28.08 22.87
C ASP A 122 -21.56 29.14 23.31
N VAL A 123 -22.06 30.13 24.03
CA VAL A 123 -21.48 31.48 24.10
C VAL A 123 -20.16 31.50 24.88
N GLY A 124 -19.03 31.44 24.18
CA GLY A 124 -17.70 31.51 24.80
C GLY A 124 -16.49 31.56 23.85
N VAL A 125 -16.71 31.58 22.53
CA VAL A 125 -15.67 31.92 21.54
C VAL A 125 -16.08 33.25 20.93
N ASP A 126 -15.43 34.36 21.35
CA ASP A 126 -15.73 35.75 20.95
C ASP A 126 -15.88 36.02 19.42
N ALA A 127 -15.60 35.03 18.57
CA ALA A 127 -15.82 35.07 17.13
C ALA A 127 -17.25 34.72 16.66
N ALA A 128 -18.14 34.22 17.53
CA ALA A 128 -19.57 34.00 17.20
C ALA A 128 -20.27 35.30 16.72
N ARG A 129 -19.72 36.48 17.07
CA ARG A 129 -20.15 37.79 16.52
C ARG A 129 -19.83 38.00 15.03
N ARG A 130 -18.98 37.18 14.41
CA ARG A 130 -18.62 37.26 12.97
C ARG A 130 -19.36 36.26 12.07
N VAL A 131 -20.19 35.37 12.63
CA VAL A 131 -20.83 34.27 11.89
C VAL A 131 -22.02 34.70 11.02
N VAL A 132 -22.42 35.98 11.04
CA VAL A 132 -23.32 36.58 10.02
C VAL A 132 -22.54 37.33 8.92
N GLY A 133 -21.20 37.26 8.92
CA GLY A 133 -20.32 38.00 8.00
C GLY A 133 -19.43 37.14 7.11
N LEU A 134 -19.92 36.02 6.60
CA LEU A 134 -19.26 35.34 5.47
C LEU A 134 -19.67 36.04 4.18
N ASP A 135 -18.73 36.71 3.49
CA ASP A 135 -18.92 37.18 2.13
C ASP A 135 -19.35 35.99 1.24
N PRO A 136 -20.58 35.98 0.70
CA PRO A 136 -21.09 34.90 -0.16
C PRO A 136 -20.20 34.61 -1.36
N ALA A 137 -19.35 35.56 -1.77
CA ALA A 137 -18.41 35.39 -2.86
C ALA A 137 -17.25 34.43 -2.51
N GLN A 138 -16.85 34.34 -1.23
CA GLN A 138 -15.68 33.58 -0.76
C GLN A 138 -16.02 32.21 -0.14
N ALA A 139 -17.31 31.86 -0.05
CA ALA A 139 -17.72 30.56 0.46
C ALA A 139 -17.30 29.42 -0.51
N PRO A 140 -16.77 28.29 0.00
CA PRO A 140 -16.43 27.13 -0.84
C PRO A 140 -17.62 26.68 -1.70
N PRO A 141 -17.42 26.07 -2.88
CA PRO A 141 -18.49 25.78 -3.85
C PRO A 141 -19.68 24.98 -3.27
N LEU A 142 -19.47 24.19 -2.22
CA LEU A 142 -20.51 23.45 -1.49
C LEU A 142 -21.49 24.32 -0.70
N PHE A 143 -21.14 25.57 -0.37
CA PHE A 143 -22.09 26.53 0.24
C PHE A 143 -23.04 27.15 -0.80
N LYS A 144 -22.64 27.18 -2.06
CA LYS A 144 -23.46 27.73 -3.15
C LYS A 144 -24.57 26.77 -3.58
N SER A 145 -24.47 25.49 -3.23
CA SER A 145 -25.45 24.49 -3.68
C SER A 145 -26.68 24.35 -2.78
N ARG A 146 -26.61 24.63 -1.45
CA ARG A 146 -27.78 24.54 -0.51
C ARG A 146 -27.66 25.40 0.78
N PRO A 147 -27.67 26.75 0.71
CA PRO A 147 -27.57 27.61 1.90
C PRO A 147 -28.74 27.47 2.90
N VAL A 148 -29.98 27.28 2.43
CA VAL A 148 -31.18 27.22 3.28
C VAL A 148 -31.25 25.93 4.12
N ALA A 149 -30.82 24.78 3.57
CA ALA A 149 -30.89 23.50 4.26
C ALA A 149 -29.95 23.41 5.48
N ASN A 150 -28.76 24.04 5.38
CA ASN A 150 -27.79 24.05 6.49
C ASN A 150 -28.24 24.97 7.64
N GLU A 151 -28.90 26.09 7.34
CA GLU A 151 -29.46 26.98 8.35
C GLU A 151 -30.60 26.31 9.13
N GLU A 152 -31.47 25.58 8.42
CA GLU A 152 -32.60 24.89 9.04
C GLU A 152 -32.15 23.70 9.90
N LEU A 153 -31.12 22.95 9.46
CA LEU A 153 -30.51 21.87 10.25
C LEU A 153 -29.83 22.40 11.52
N VAL A 154 -29.15 23.54 11.46
CA VAL A 154 -28.57 24.18 12.66
C VAL A 154 -29.68 24.65 13.61
N LYS A 155 -30.73 25.29 13.10
CA LYS A 155 -31.89 25.68 13.92
C LYS A 155 -32.57 24.47 14.58
N ARG A 156 -32.69 23.35 13.86
CA ARG A 156 -33.21 22.08 14.41
C ARG A 156 -32.28 21.46 15.45
N ALA A 157 -30.97 21.45 15.20
CA ALA A 157 -29.97 21.00 16.18
C ALA A 157 -30.07 21.79 17.48
N MET A 158 -30.30 23.11 17.40
CA MET A 158 -30.46 24.00 18.55
C MET A 158 -31.80 23.83 19.28
N ALA A 159 -32.85 23.37 18.58
CA ALA A 159 -34.18 23.18 19.15
C ALA A 159 -34.35 21.83 19.89
N LEU A 160 -33.45 20.87 19.67
CA LEU A 160 -33.53 19.55 20.29
C LEU A 160 -32.99 19.58 21.73
N PRO A 161 -33.74 19.01 22.71
CA PRO A 161 -33.28 18.93 24.09
C PRO A 161 -32.05 18.01 24.20
N VAL A 162 -31.10 18.40 25.04
CA VAL A 162 -29.86 17.66 25.31
C VAL A 162 -29.77 17.42 26.81
N ASP A 163 -29.36 16.21 27.19
CA ASP A 163 -29.05 15.86 28.57
C ASP A 163 -27.90 16.75 29.09
N GLU A 164 -28.14 17.48 30.18
CA GLU A 164 -27.14 18.35 30.79
C GLU A 164 -25.90 17.58 31.29
N GLY A 165 -26.05 16.31 31.67
CA GLY A 165 -24.93 15.44 32.03
C GLY A 165 -24.00 15.20 30.84
N LEU A 166 -24.57 14.86 29.68
CA LEU A 166 -23.83 14.69 28.43
C LEU A 166 -23.18 15.99 27.96
N ARG A 167 -23.85 17.14 28.13
CA ARG A 167 -23.28 18.46 27.84
C ARG A 167 -22.06 18.75 28.71
N ALA A 168 -22.12 18.44 30.01
CA ALA A 168 -21.00 18.59 30.92
C ALA A 168 -19.83 17.64 30.59
N ASP A 169 -20.11 16.39 30.20
CA ASP A 169 -19.09 15.43 29.74
C ASP A 169 -18.39 15.89 28.47
N VAL A 170 -19.14 16.39 27.48
CA VAL A 170 -18.57 16.94 26.25
C VAL A 170 -17.73 18.17 26.54
N ALA A 171 -18.19 19.08 27.40
CA ALA A 171 -17.40 20.24 27.80
C ALA A 171 -16.07 19.83 28.46
N ARG A 172 -16.07 18.79 29.31
CA ARG A 172 -14.85 18.23 29.92
C ARG A 172 -13.91 17.63 28.87
N VAL A 173 -14.44 16.80 27.97
CA VAL A 173 -13.64 16.15 26.92
C VAL A 173 -13.06 17.16 25.94
N VAL A 174 -13.84 18.17 25.53
CA VAL A 174 -13.36 19.20 24.62
C VAL A 174 -12.36 20.12 25.31
N ALA A 175 -12.57 20.48 26.58
CA ALA A 175 -11.58 21.21 27.37
C ALA A 175 -10.26 20.42 27.49
N HIS A 176 -10.34 19.10 27.65
CA HIS A 176 -9.18 18.21 27.64
C HIS A 176 -8.50 18.15 26.26
N LEU A 177 -9.26 18.08 25.16
CA LEU A 177 -8.74 18.04 23.79
C LEU A 177 -8.15 19.37 23.32
N ALA A 178 -8.73 20.49 23.74
CA ALA A 178 -8.29 21.86 23.44
C ALA A 178 -7.21 22.37 24.40
N GLY A 179 -6.85 21.59 25.43
CA GLY A 179 -5.73 21.92 26.32
C GLY A 179 -6.04 22.93 27.42
N LEU A 180 -7.32 23.09 27.81
CA LEU A 180 -7.79 24.10 28.76
C LEU A 180 -7.55 23.77 30.25
N SER A 181 -6.96 22.61 30.60
CA SER A 181 -6.39 22.38 31.95
C SER A 181 -4.85 22.38 31.89
N PRO A 182 -4.19 23.44 32.40
CA PRO A 182 -2.74 23.62 32.22
C PRO A 182 -1.89 22.46 32.75
N GLU A 183 -2.27 21.88 33.89
CA GLU A 183 -1.42 20.93 34.63
C GLU A 183 -1.48 19.50 34.10
N ALA A 184 -2.64 19.04 33.62
CA ALA A 184 -2.78 17.72 33.00
C ALA A 184 -2.34 17.73 31.53
N HIS A 185 -2.47 18.88 30.86
CA HIS A 185 -2.05 19.08 29.48
C HIS A 185 -0.53 19.06 29.34
N ASP A 186 0.22 19.78 30.17
CA ASP A 186 1.69 19.79 30.09
C ASP A 186 2.29 18.41 30.31
N GLN A 187 1.77 17.64 31.26
CA GLN A 187 2.27 16.30 31.55
C GLN A 187 1.87 15.27 30.48
N LEU A 188 0.64 15.33 29.94
CA LEU A 188 0.17 14.37 28.94
C LEU A 188 0.65 14.71 27.52
N ALA A 189 0.72 16.00 27.15
CA ALA A 189 1.27 16.44 25.87
C ALA A 189 2.77 16.20 25.84
N THR A 190 3.53 16.58 26.87
CA THR A 190 4.97 16.29 26.92
C THR A 190 5.24 14.79 26.85
N ARG A 191 4.47 13.95 27.57
CA ARG A 191 4.59 12.48 27.48
C ARG A 191 4.27 11.96 26.08
N LYS A 192 3.15 12.36 25.46
CA LYS A 192 2.78 11.90 24.11
C LYS A 192 3.72 12.42 23.01
N TRP A 193 4.23 13.64 23.17
CA TRP A 193 5.25 14.21 22.30
C TRP A 193 6.57 13.48 22.42
N LEU A 194 7.00 13.19 23.65
CA LEU A 194 8.15 12.35 23.90
C LEU A 194 7.93 10.96 23.31
N GLU A 195 6.77 10.32 23.52
CA GLU A 195 6.44 9.01 22.94
C GLU A 195 6.47 9.03 21.40
N ALA A 196 5.91 10.06 20.76
CA ALA A 196 5.92 10.20 19.30
C ALA A 196 7.32 10.50 18.75
N LEU A 197 8.07 11.39 19.40
CA LEU A 197 9.46 11.69 19.06
C LEU A 197 10.35 10.46 19.26
N TRP A 198 10.17 9.73 20.36
CA TRP A 198 10.88 8.47 20.61
C TRP A 198 10.49 7.42 19.58
N SER A 199 9.21 7.29 19.23
CA SER A 199 8.75 6.36 18.19
C SER A 199 9.34 6.69 16.82
N ALA A 200 9.34 7.97 16.44
CA ALA A 200 9.94 8.45 15.20
C ALA A 200 11.47 8.30 15.21
N ALA A 201 12.14 8.58 16.33
CA ALA A 201 13.58 8.43 16.48
C ALA A 201 14.00 6.96 16.47
N ILE A 202 13.26 6.07 17.14
CA ILE A 202 13.46 4.61 17.10
C ILE A 202 13.27 4.12 15.67
N PHE A 203 12.19 4.54 15.01
CA PHE A 203 11.93 4.17 13.61
C PHE A 203 13.06 4.64 12.68
N ALA A 204 13.47 5.90 12.78
CA ALA A 204 14.59 6.44 12.01
C ALA A 204 15.90 5.69 12.31
N ALA A 205 16.17 5.38 13.59
CA ALA A 205 17.35 4.62 13.99
C ALA A 205 17.33 3.20 13.42
N VAL A 206 16.17 2.53 13.38
CA VAL A 206 16.01 1.20 12.77
C VAL A 206 16.27 1.27 11.26
N ILE A 207 15.70 2.24 10.54
CA ILE A 207 15.94 2.40 9.10
C ILE A 207 17.41 2.72 8.83
N LEU A 208 18.04 3.60 9.62
CA LEU A 208 19.46 3.93 9.49
C LEU A 208 20.35 2.71 9.80
N ALA A 209 20.00 1.90 10.80
CA ALA A 209 20.71 0.67 11.11
C ALA A 209 20.58 -0.36 9.97
N LEU A 210 19.39 -0.52 9.39
CA LEU A 210 19.15 -1.37 8.23
C LEU A 210 19.91 -0.87 7.00
N LEU A 211 19.95 0.45 6.77
CA LEU A 211 20.71 1.07 5.70
C LEU A 211 22.22 0.82 5.87
N ALA A 212 22.76 1.09 7.06
CA ALA A 212 24.18 0.87 7.36
C ALA A 212 24.55 -0.61 7.22
N ALA A 213 23.74 -1.51 7.79
CA ALA A 213 23.91 -2.95 7.65
C ALA A 213 23.84 -3.36 6.17
N GLY A 214 22.82 -2.93 5.44
CA GLY A 214 22.64 -3.21 4.02
C GLY A 214 23.82 -2.78 3.17
N VAL A 215 24.33 -1.56 3.36
CA VAL A 215 25.52 -1.04 2.67
C VAL A 215 26.75 -1.88 3.01
N VAL A 216 26.99 -2.19 4.29
CA VAL A 216 28.11 -3.03 4.71
C VAL A 216 28.02 -4.41 4.08
N LEU A 217 26.84 -5.02 4.03
CA LEU A 217 26.62 -6.33 3.42
C LEU A 217 26.78 -6.29 1.89
N TRP A 218 26.37 -5.22 1.22
CA TRP A 218 26.66 -5.01 -0.21
C TRP A 218 28.17 -4.91 -0.48
N VAL A 219 28.91 -4.12 0.30
CA VAL A 219 30.36 -3.91 0.11
C VAL A 219 31.17 -5.15 0.48
N ARG A 220 30.77 -5.87 1.54
CA ARG A 220 31.42 -7.12 1.97
C ARG A 220 30.94 -8.36 1.20
N SER A 221 29.99 -8.19 0.28
CA SER A 221 29.45 -9.27 -0.54
C SER A 221 30.45 -10.07 -1.39
N PRO A 222 31.68 -9.61 -1.71
CA PRO A 222 32.65 -10.46 -2.39
C PRO A 222 32.99 -11.76 -1.64
N ARG A 223 32.75 -11.82 -0.31
CA ARG A 223 32.92 -13.05 0.50
C ARG A 223 31.74 -14.01 0.41
N TRP A 224 30.61 -13.59 -0.14
CA TRP A 224 29.43 -14.40 -0.37
C TRP A 224 29.37 -14.78 -1.84
N ALA A 225 30.27 -15.71 -2.22
CA ALA A 225 30.28 -16.26 -3.56
C ALA A 225 28.85 -16.69 -3.94
N LEU A 226 28.39 -16.24 -5.10
CA LEU A 226 27.11 -16.70 -5.65
C LEU A 226 27.18 -18.22 -5.74
N CYS A 227 26.15 -18.92 -5.25
CA CYS A 227 26.01 -20.36 -5.45
C CYS A 227 25.69 -20.59 -6.94
N GLN A 228 26.72 -20.50 -7.77
CA GLN A 228 26.68 -20.82 -9.18
C GLN A 228 27.24 -22.22 -9.32
N ASP A 229 26.35 -23.22 -9.33
CA ASP A 229 26.63 -24.33 -10.23
C ASP A 229 26.64 -23.75 -11.66
N PRO A 230 27.67 -24.05 -12.48
CA PRO A 230 27.66 -23.68 -13.88
C PRO A 230 26.58 -24.51 -14.58
N TRP A 231 25.35 -24.00 -14.56
CA TRP A 231 24.32 -24.49 -15.47
C TRP A 231 24.84 -24.21 -16.88
N SER A 232 24.98 -25.27 -17.69
CA SER A 232 25.37 -25.13 -19.08
C SER A 232 24.47 -24.08 -19.74
N ARG A 233 25.07 -23.13 -20.48
CA ARG A 233 24.31 -22.08 -21.17
C ARG A 233 23.39 -22.75 -22.20
N PRO A 234 22.07 -22.79 -21.98
CA PRO A 234 21.18 -23.57 -22.82
C PRO A 234 20.85 -22.78 -24.11
N CYS A 235 20.35 -23.47 -25.13
CA CYS A 235 19.96 -22.89 -26.42
C CYS A 235 18.71 -22.00 -26.25
N VAL A 236 18.41 -21.12 -27.21
CA VAL A 236 17.21 -20.26 -27.18
C VAL A 236 15.91 -21.08 -27.08
N ALA A 237 15.88 -22.29 -27.64
CA ALA A 237 14.75 -23.21 -27.52
C ALA A 237 14.40 -23.54 -26.06
N ASP A 238 15.37 -23.50 -25.15
CA ASP A 238 15.21 -23.83 -23.74
C ASP A 238 14.56 -22.69 -22.93
N MET A 239 14.47 -21.48 -23.50
CA MET A 239 13.75 -20.34 -22.94
C MET A 239 12.27 -20.30 -23.33
N LEU A 240 11.85 -21.10 -24.31
CA LEU A 240 10.46 -21.10 -24.77
C LEU A 240 9.46 -21.49 -23.65
N PRO A 241 9.72 -22.50 -22.80
CA PRO A 241 8.86 -22.81 -21.65
C PRO A 241 8.73 -21.62 -20.67
N LEU A 242 9.84 -20.89 -20.44
CA LEU A 242 9.84 -19.71 -19.59
C LEU A 242 8.90 -18.64 -20.16
N VAL A 243 9.09 -18.27 -21.43
CA VAL A 243 8.29 -17.23 -22.10
C VAL A 243 6.81 -17.60 -22.10
N ARG A 244 6.47 -18.88 -22.37
CA ARG A 244 5.08 -19.37 -22.34
C ARG A 244 4.42 -19.15 -20.99
N VAL A 245 5.06 -19.58 -19.91
CA VAL A 245 4.53 -19.42 -18.55
C VAL A 245 4.33 -17.95 -18.23
N LEU A 246 5.31 -17.08 -18.53
CA LEU A 246 5.20 -15.65 -18.25
C LEU A 246 4.07 -14.96 -19.01
N VAL A 247 3.94 -15.25 -20.31
CA VAL A 247 2.89 -14.67 -21.15
C VAL A 247 1.50 -15.08 -20.64
N TRP A 248 1.30 -16.37 -20.33
CA TRP A 248 0.02 -16.84 -19.81
C TRP A 248 -0.26 -16.37 -18.39
N PHE A 249 0.75 -16.36 -17.51
CA PHE A 249 0.64 -15.79 -16.18
C PHE A 249 0.17 -14.34 -16.25
N MET A 250 0.83 -13.54 -17.08
CA MET A 250 0.51 -12.13 -17.23
C MET A 250 -0.88 -11.94 -17.85
N ALA A 251 -1.25 -12.72 -18.86
CA ALA A 251 -2.58 -12.67 -19.45
C ALA A 251 -3.69 -13.00 -18.43
N ILE A 252 -3.51 -14.05 -17.63
CA ILE A 252 -4.46 -14.43 -16.57
C ILE A 252 -4.52 -13.35 -15.50
N HIS A 253 -3.35 -12.87 -15.03
CA HIS A 253 -3.26 -11.85 -14.00
C HIS A 253 -3.97 -10.56 -14.43
N LEU A 254 -3.69 -10.06 -15.63
CA LEU A 254 -4.38 -8.89 -16.19
C LEU A 254 -5.89 -9.09 -16.32
N THR A 255 -6.29 -10.24 -16.86
CA THR A 255 -7.72 -10.54 -17.08
C THR A 255 -8.46 -10.59 -15.75
N MET A 256 -7.87 -11.23 -14.73
CA MET A 256 -8.46 -11.29 -13.39
C MET A 256 -8.50 -9.90 -12.74
N SER A 257 -7.40 -9.15 -12.77
CA SER A 257 -7.33 -7.81 -12.16
C SER A 257 -8.30 -6.82 -12.81
N LEU A 258 -8.58 -6.95 -14.12
CA LEU A 258 -9.48 -6.04 -14.83
C LEU A 258 -10.96 -6.47 -14.79
N LEU A 259 -11.25 -7.75 -15.03
CA LEU A 259 -12.62 -8.23 -15.22
C LEU A 259 -13.29 -8.66 -13.91
N LEU A 260 -12.51 -9.18 -12.94
CA LEU A 260 -13.10 -9.74 -11.72
C LEU A 260 -13.91 -8.70 -10.94
N PRO A 261 -13.43 -7.45 -10.70
CA PRO A 261 -14.23 -6.46 -10.00
C PRO A 261 -15.58 -6.18 -10.70
N ALA A 262 -15.57 -6.04 -12.03
CA ALA A 262 -16.78 -5.79 -12.82
C ALA A 262 -17.74 -7.00 -12.89
N VAL A 263 -17.22 -8.22 -12.78
CA VAL A 263 -18.04 -9.44 -12.71
C VAL A 263 -18.68 -9.57 -11.33
N LEU A 264 -17.94 -9.32 -10.26
CA LEU A 264 -18.46 -9.35 -8.89
C LEU A 264 -19.54 -8.30 -8.68
N ASP A 265 -19.31 -7.07 -9.16
CA ASP A 265 -20.28 -5.98 -9.09
C ASP A 265 -21.60 -6.33 -9.82
N ARG A 266 -21.51 -6.84 -11.07
CA ARG A 266 -22.70 -7.29 -11.82
C ARG A 266 -23.42 -8.47 -11.18
N ALA A 267 -22.70 -9.32 -10.45
CA ALA A 267 -23.28 -10.42 -9.70
C ALA A 267 -23.92 -9.98 -8.38
N GLY A 268 -23.86 -8.68 -8.04
CA GLY A 268 -24.33 -8.13 -6.77
C GLY A 268 -23.47 -8.58 -5.58
N TYR A 269 -22.24 -9.03 -5.83
CA TYR A 269 -21.35 -9.53 -4.78
C TYR A 269 -20.49 -8.39 -4.23
N VAL A 270 -20.80 -7.94 -3.02
CA VAL A 270 -19.97 -6.99 -2.27
C VAL A 270 -18.92 -7.79 -1.50
N ALA A 271 -17.77 -8.00 -2.13
CA ALA A 271 -16.65 -8.69 -1.49
C ALA A 271 -15.98 -7.77 -0.46
N GLU A 272 -15.70 -8.29 0.74
CA GLU A 272 -14.68 -7.67 1.57
C GLU A 272 -13.31 -7.73 0.87
N THR A 273 -12.55 -6.64 0.90
CA THR A 273 -11.30 -6.49 0.14
C THR A 273 -10.21 -7.48 0.58
N GLY A 274 -10.12 -7.78 1.88
CA GLY A 274 -9.15 -8.72 2.44
C GLY A 274 -9.35 -10.17 1.96
N PRO A 275 -10.54 -10.77 2.16
CA PRO A 275 -10.83 -12.12 1.67
C PRO A 275 -10.74 -12.24 0.14
N LEU A 276 -11.15 -11.20 -0.59
CA LEU A 276 -11.00 -11.16 -2.05
C LEU A 276 -9.53 -11.24 -2.46
N MET A 277 -8.66 -10.41 -1.86
CA MET A 277 -7.22 -10.46 -2.11
C MET A 277 -6.65 -11.85 -1.80
N LEU A 278 -6.98 -12.41 -0.64
CA LEU A 278 -6.52 -13.75 -0.25
C LEU A 278 -6.93 -14.81 -1.28
N GLY A 279 -8.19 -14.81 -1.69
CA GLY A 279 -8.73 -15.72 -2.71
C GLY A 279 -8.01 -15.57 -4.04
N MET A 280 -7.83 -14.34 -4.53
CA MET A 280 -7.12 -14.05 -5.77
C MET A 280 -5.66 -14.52 -5.73
N THR A 281 -4.95 -14.29 -4.61
CA THR A 281 -3.55 -14.72 -4.46
C THR A 281 -3.43 -16.24 -4.45
N VAL A 282 -4.31 -16.94 -3.73
CA VAL A 282 -4.32 -18.42 -3.69
C VAL A 282 -4.61 -18.99 -5.08
N VAL A 283 -5.66 -18.50 -5.75
CA VAL A 283 -6.02 -18.94 -7.11
C VAL A 283 -4.89 -18.64 -8.10
N GLY A 284 -4.28 -17.46 -8.00
CA GLY A 284 -3.11 -17.09 -8.80
C GLY A 284 -1.94 -18.04 -8.59
N GLY A 285 -1.63 -18.43 -7.35
CA GLY A 285 -0.60 -19.41 -7.06
C GLY A 285 -0.89 -20.81 -7.61
N MET A 286 -2.14 -21.25 -7.51
CA MET A 286 -2.58 -22.51 -8.14
C MET A 286 -2.44 -22.46 -9.67
N ALA A 287 -2.79 -21.32 -10.28
CA ALA A 287 -2.60 -21.11 -11.72
C ALA A 287 -1.12 -21.14 -12.11
N VAL A 288 -0.23 -20.53 -11.34
CA VAL A 288 1.23 -20.59 -11.56
C VAL A 288 1.74 -22.04 -11.53
N ILE A 289 1.34 -22.82 -10.52
CA ILE A 289 1.75 -24.23 -10.41
C ILE A 289 1.26 -25.02 -11.62
N ALA A 290 0.01 -24.81 -12.04
CA ALA A 290 -0.58 -25.46 -13.20
C ALA A 290 0.16 -25.07 -14.50
N LEU A 291 0.44 -23.78 -14.72
CA LEU A 291 1.19 -23.30 -15.88
C LEU A 291 2.59 -23.91 -15.92
N VAL A 292 3.32 -23.89 -14.81
CA VAL A 292 4.67 -24.49 -14.77
C VAL A 292 4.61 -25.98 -15.05
N ARG A 293 3.63 -26.71 -14.49
CA ARG A 293 3.46 -28.15 -14.72
C ARG A 293 3.14 -28.49 -16.18
N VAL A 294 2.26 -27.74 -16.82
CA VAL A 294 1.74 -28.04 -18.17
C VAL A 294 2.71 -27.56 -19.27
N MET A 295 3.34 -26.41 -19.09
CA MET A 295 4.10 -25.76 -20.17
C MET A 295 5.46 -25.17 -19.75
N GLY A 296 5.79 -25.19 -18.46
CA GLY A 296 7.04 -24.63 -17.94
C GLY A 296 8.20 -25.62 -17.84
N LEU A 297 7.91 -26.93 -17.78
CA LEU A 297 8.94 -27.97 -17.73
C LEU A 297 9.67 -28.06 -19.07
N GLY A 298 10.99 -27.96 -19.02
CA GLY A 298 11.85 -27.94 -20.22
C GLY A 298 12.98 -28.94 -20.20
N MET A 299 13.34 -29.48 -19.03
CA MET A 299 14.42 -30.45 -18.89
C MET A 299 13.85 -31.86 -18.63
N PRO A 300 14.43 -32.92 -19.25
CA PRO A 300 14.02 -34.30 -18.97
C PRO A 300 14.10 -34.62 -17.47
N GLY A 301 13.01 -35.12 -16.89
CA GLY A 301 12.95 -35.47 -15.46
C GLY A 301 12.75 -34.30 -14.48
N GLU A 302 12.65 -33.06 -14.97
CA GLU A 302 12.37 -31.87 -14.14
C GLU A 302 10.99 -31.97 -13.48
N ARG A 303 10.96 -31.83 -12.15
CA ARG A 303 9.71 -31.82 -11.37
C ARG A 303 9.25 -30.39 -11.14
N THR A 304 7.94 -30.16 -11.11
CA THR A 304 7.34 -28.82 -10.91
C THR A 304 7.87 -28.12 -9.67
N LEU A 305 7.93 -28.80 -8.52
CA LEU A 305 8.46 -28.21 -7.29
C LEU A 305 9.94 -27.81 -7.43
N GLN A 306 10.75 -28.62 -8.11
CA GLN A 306 12.15 -28.28 -8.39
C GLN A 306 12.25 -27.10 -9.35
N ALA A 307 11.40 -27.03 -10.38
CA ALA A 307 11.35 -25.91 -11.32
C ALA A 307 10.93 -24.59 -10.64
N LEU A 308 10.10 -24.69 -9.60
CA LEU A 308 9.68 -23.59 -8.73
C LEU A 308 10.72 -23.25 -7.63
N GLY A 309 11.90 -23.87 -7.66
CA GLY A 309 13.01 -23.55 -6.76
C GLY A 309 12.97 -24.26 -5.40
N PHE A 310 12.04 -25.18 -5.17
CA PHE A 310 12.05 -26.02 -3.96
C PHE A 310 13.09 -27.13 -4.11
N SER A 311 14.08 -27.12 -3.23
CA SER A 311 15.15 -28.13 -3.14
C SER A 311 15.44 -28.44 -1.68
N PRO A 312 16.00 -29.62 -1.33
CA PRO A 312 16.37 -29.92 0.06
C PRO A 312 17.29 -28.83 0.61
N HIS A 313 16.84 -28.18 1.68
CA HIS A 313 17.51 -27.05 2.29
C HIS A 313 18.37 -27.51 3.47
N GLY A 314 19.39 -26.72 3.81
CA GLY A 314 20.06 -26.84 5.10
C GLY A 314 19.14 -26.45 6.27
N PRO A 315 19.66 -26.26 7.48
CA PRO A 315 18.83 -25.89 8.62
C PRO A 315 18.16 -24.52 8.40
N ILE A 316 16.87 -24.43 8.73
CA ILE A 316 15.98 -23.27 8.47
C ILE A 316 16.54 -21.93 8.95
N TRP A 317 17.31 -21.93 10.05
CA TRP A 317 17.90 -20.71 10.58
C TRP A 317 18.84 -20.02 9.59
N ARG A 318 19.49 -20.77 8.67
CA ARG A 318 20.32 -20.20 7.61
C ARG A 318 19.46 -19.39 6.66
N SER A 319 18.33 -19.93 6.23
CA SER A 319 17.36 -19.27 5.36
C SER A 319 16.82 -18.00 6.02
N LEU A 320 16.52 -18.05 7.32
CA LEU A 320 16.09 -16.89 8.09
C LEU A 320 17.19 -15.81 8.17
N ALA A 321 18.42 -16.20 8.47
CA ALA A 321 19.55 -15.27 8.57
C ALA A 321 19.87 -14.61 7.21
N PHE A 322 19.90 -15.38 6.12
CA PHE A 322 20.09 -14.83 4.79
C PHE A 322 18.88 -14.02 4.32
N GLY A 323 17.66 -14.38 4.73
CA GLY A 323 16.45 -13.59 4.48
C GLY A 323 16.53 -12.22 5.16
N ALA A 324 16.89 -12.18 6.45
CA ALA A 324 17.10 -10.94 7.19
C ALA A 324 18.23 -10.08 6.59
N ALA A 325 19.34 -10.71 6.18
CA ALA A 325 20.42 -10.02 5.48
C ALA A 325 19.96 -9.43 4.13
N THR A 326 19.18 -10.19 3.35
CA THR A 326 18.61 -9.74 2.07
C THR A 326 17.63 -8.59 2.28
N PHE A 327 16.80 -8.63 3.32
CA PHE A 327 15.92 -7.53 3.71
C PHE A 327 16.71 -6.26 4.05
N ALA A 328 17.76 -6.35 4.87
CA ALA A 328 18.62 -5.20 5.16
C ALA A 328 19.28 -4.62 3.89
N MET A 329 19.72 -5.50 2.98
CA MET A 329 20.30 -5.08 1.70
C MET A 329 19.32 -4.43 0.74
N ALA A 330 18.02 -4.72 0.85
CA ALA A 330 16.99 -4.14 -0.01
C ALA A 330 16.79 -2.64 0.26
N TRP A 331 16.94 -2.18 1.51
CA TRP A 331 16.72 -0.79 1.91
C TRP A 331 17.56 0.26 1.15
N PRO A 332 18.91 0.14 1.07
CA PRO A 332 19.72 1.08 0.30
C PRO A 332 19.32 1.14 -1.18
N VAL A 333 18.99 -0.01 -1.79
CA VAL A 333 18.62 -0.10 -3.21
C VAL A 333 17.24 0.52 -3.45
N TYR A 334 16.28 0.22 -2.57
CA TYR A 334 14.96 0.82 -2.57
C TYR A 334 15.05 2.35 -2.44
N LEU A 335 15.70 2.86 -1.40
CA LEU A 335 15.82 4.30 -1.17
C LEU A 335 16.53 5.01 -2.33
N GLY A 336 17.62 4.42 -2.84
CA GLY A 336 18.31 4.93 -4.03
C GLY A 336 17.39 5.00 -5.25
N SER A 337 16.62 3.95 -5.52
CA SER A 337 15.67 3.92 -6.64
C SER A 337 14.50 4.89 -6.47
N SER A 338 13.99 5.07 -5.25
CA SER A 338 12.95 6.05 -4.94
C SER A 338 13.45 7.48 -5.10
N LEU A 339 14.69 7.77 -4.71
CA LEU A 339 15.32 9.07 -4.96
C LEU A 339 15.44 9.36 -6.46
N VAL A 340 15.84 8.36 -7.25
CA VAL A 340 15.89 8.49 -8.72
C VAL A 340 14.48 8.72 -9.29
N ALA A 341 13.48 7.96 -8.85
CA ALA A 341 12.09 8.13 -9.29
C ALA A 341 11.58 9.56 -9.02
N MET A 342 11.81 10.08 -7.81
CA MET A 342 11.44 11.45 -7.44
C MET A 342 12.16 12.50 -8.31
N ARG A 343 13.46 12.29 -8.61
CA ARG A 343 14.23 13.19 -9.50
C ARG A 343 13.73 13.19 -10.93
N LEU A 344 13.09 12.10 -11.36
CA LEU A 344 12.45 11.97 -12.67
C LEU A 344 10.98 12.47 -12.68
N GLY A 345 10.47 12.98 -11.56
CA GLY A 345 9.09 13.45 -11.43
C GLY A 345 8.05 12.32 -11.42
N ILE A 346 8.46 11.08 -11.16
CA ILE A 346 7.55 9.95 -11.00
C ILE A 346 7.02 9.99 -9.57
N SER A 347 5.69 10.07 -9.40
CA SER A 347 5.08 9.99 -8.08
C SER A 347 5.41 8.64 -7.45
N THR A 348 5.83 8.65 -6.19
CA THR A 348 6.07 7.43 -5.40
C THR A 348 5.00 7.26 -4.32
N GLU A 349 3.79 7.75 -4.61
CA GLU A 349 2.67 7.68 -3.69
C GLU A 349 2.19 6.24 -3.59
N THR A 350 1.97 5.79 -2.36
CA THR A 350 1.38 4.49 -2.07
C THR A 350 -0.09 4.51 -2.49
N ASP A 351 -0.57 3.43 -3.12
CA ASP A 351 -1.98 3.29 -3.48
C ASP A 351 -2.85 3.43 -2.21
N PRO A 352 -3.70 4.45 -2.17
CA PRO A 352 -4.72 4.62 -1.15
C PRO A 352 -5.47 3.34 -0.73
N THR A 353 -5.84 2.49 -1.68
CA THR A 353 -6.63 1.30 -1.40
C THR A 353 -5.90 0.28 -0.52
N SER A 354 -4.56 0.32 -0.49
CA SER A 354 -3.74 -0.59 0.31
C SER A 354 -4.04 -0.55 1.80
N VAL A 355 -4.46 0.61 2.35
CA VAL A 355 -4.82 0.75 3.77
C VAL A 355 -5.98 -0.17 4.15
N TYR A 356 -7.02 -0.22 3.33
CA TYR A 356 -8.24 -1.00 3.60
C TYR A 356 -7.97 -2.49 3.52
N VAL A 357 -7.11 -2.89 2.58
CA VAL A 357 -6.68 -4.27 2.42
C VAL A 357 -5.83 -4.70 3.62
N LEU A 358 -4.85 -3.88 4.01
CA LEU A 358 -3.88 -4.22 5.06
C LEU A 358 -4.46 -4.10 6.47
N ALA A 359 -5.52 -3.31 6.67
CA ALA A 359 -6.24 -3.24 7.94
C ALA A 359 -7.06 -4.52 8.22
N SER A 360 -7.41 -5.29 7.17
CA SER A 360 -8.08 -6.58 7.33
C SER A 360 -7.07 -7.68 7.68
N PRO A 361 -7.33 -8.54 8.69
CA PRO A 361 -6.46 -9.67 9.02
C PRO A 361 -6.20 -10.60 7.84
N THR A 362 -7.20 -10.80 6.97
CA THR A 362 -7.07 -11.65 5.78
C THR A 362 -6.24 -10.99 4.68
N GLY A 363 -6.37 -9.68 4.49
CA GLY A 363 -5.54 -8.93 3.55
C GLY A 363 -4.09 -8.82 4.02
N LEU A 364 -3.86 -8.64 5.32
CA LEU A 364 -2.51 -8.70 5.91
C LEU A 364 -1.88 -10.09 5.73
N LEU A 365 -2.63 -11.16 6.01
CA LEU A 365 -2.18 -12.54 5.77
C LEU A 365 -1.86 -12.77 4.29
N ALA A 366 -2.72 -12.30 3.39
CA ALA A 366 -2.53 -12.41 1.95
C ALA A 366 -1.24 -11.70 1.50
N ALA A 367 -1.04 -10.45 1.92
CA ALA A 367 0.10 -9.62 1.50
C ALA A 367 1.44 -10.07 2.12
N VAL A 368 1.45 -10.43 3.41
CA VAL A 368 2.70 -10.70 4.15
C VAL A 368 3.15 -12.15 4.05
N VAL A 369 2.21 -13.10 3.91
CA VAL A 369 2.53 -14.53 3.96
C VAL A 369 2.24 -15.20 2.63
N VAL A 370 1.00 -15.12 2.14
CA VAL A 370 0.57 -15.92 0.97
C VAL A 370 1.21 -15.40 -0.32
N ALA A 371 1.27 -14.08 -0.51
CA ALA A 371 1.87 -13.47 -1.69
C ALA A 371 3.36 -13.85 -1.82
N PRO A 372 4.24 -13.67 -0.81
CA PRO A 372 5.63 -14.15 -0.91
C PRO A 372 5.75 -15.65 -1.19
N LEU A 373 4.91 -16.48 -0.58
CA LEU A 373 4.91 -17.94 -0.82
C LEU A 373 4.51 -18.31 -2.25
N VAL A 374 3.73 -17.47 -2.93
CA VAL A 374 3.26 -17.69 -4.30
C VAL A 374 4.18 -17.04 -5.33
N GLU A 375 4.60 -15.81 -5.08
CA GLU A 375 5.35 -14.98 -6.02
C GLU A 375 6.81 -15.41 -6.11
N GLU A 376 7.47 -15.70 -4.98
CA GLU A 376 8.89 -16.07 -5.01
C GLU A 376 9.17 -17.35 -5.81
N PRO A 377 8.37 -18.42 -5.71
CA PRO A 377 8.52 -19.58 -6.60
C PRO A 377 8.48 -19.25 -8.09
N LEU A 378 7.59 -18.32 -8.52
CA LEU A 378 7.50 -17.89 -9.91
C LEU A 378 8.70 -17.02 -10.31
N PHE A 379 8.96 -15.95 -9.55
CA PHE A 379 9.93 -14.95 -9.96
C PHE A 379 11.38 -15.40 -9.69
N ARG A 380 11.64 -16.09 -8.57
CA ARG A 380 13.01 -16.44 -8.15
C ARG A 380 13.31 -17.89 -8.49
N GLY A 381 12.40 -18.78 -8.11
CA GLY A 381 12.51 -20.21 -8.37
C GLY A 381 12.51 -20.55 -9.85
N PHE A 382 11.60 -19.95 -10.63
CA PHE A 382 11.42 -20.26 -12.05
C PHE A 382 12.06 -19.21 -12.98
N LEU A 383 11.62 -17.95 -12.94
CA LEU A 383 12.06 -16.89 -13.86
C LEU A 383 13.54 -16.57 -13.74
N PHE A 384 13.96 -16.07 -12.58
CA PHE A 384 15.36 -15.69 -12.33
C PHE A 384 16.30 -16.87 -12.55
N ARG A 385 15.96 -18.05 -12.01
CA ARG A 385 16.77 -19.26 -12.19
C ARG A 385 17.00 -19.56 -13.67
N ARG A 386 15.97 -19.54 -14.50
CA ARG A 386 16.13 -19.78 -15.95
C ARG A 386 16.94 -18.67 -16.62
N LEU A 387 16.67 -17.39 -16.33
CA LEU A 387 17.45 -16.27 -16.86
C LEU A 387 18.94 -16.36 -16.49
N SER A 388 19.25 -16.83 -15.28
CA SER A 388 20.63 -16.96 -14.78
C SER A 388 21.46 -18.01 -15.52
N THR A 389 20.82 -18.91 -16.27
CA THR A 389 21.52 -19.86 -17.16
C THR A 389 22.02 -19.19 -18.45
N ARG A 390 21.52 -18.01 -18.79
CA ARG A 390 21.80 -17.33 -20.07
C ARG A 390 22.46 -15.96 -19.92
N PHE A 391 22.16 -15.25 -18.83
CA PHE A 391 22.67 -13.92 -18.52
C PHE A 391 23.55 -13.95 -17.27
N SER A 392 24.36 -12.90 -17.07
CA SER A 392 25.06 -12.71 -15.79
C SER A 392 24.04 -12.53 -14.67
N VAL A 393 24.41 -12.90 -13.43
CA VAL A 393 23.49 -12.79 -12.28
C VAL A 393 22.92 -11.38 -12.09
N PRO A 394 23.71 -10.29 -12.17
CA PRO A 394 23.14 -8.94 -12.04
C PRO A 394 22.11 -8.63 -13.14
N LEU A 395 22.37 -9.04 -14.38
CA LEU A 395 21.44 -8.80 -15.49
C LEU A 395 20.18 -9.67 -15.35
N ALA A 396 20.32 -10.95 -14.98
CA ALA A 396 19.18 -11.82 -14.70
C ALA A 396 18.32 -11.31 -13.53
N ALA A 397 18.96 -10.80 -12.48
CA ALA A 397 18.29 -10.18 -11.34
C ALA A 397 17.56 -8.89 -11.74
N ALA A 398 18.17 -8.05 -12.58
CA ALA A 398 17.55 -6.82 -13.07
C ALA A 398 16.32 -7.11 -13.93
N ILE A 399 16.42 -8.07 -14.87
CA ILE A 399 15.29 -8.50 -15.71
C ILE A 399 14.19 -9.10 -14.84
N SER A 400 14.53 -9.98 -13.89
CA SER A 400 13.56 -10.58 -12.98
C SER A 400 12.87 -9.54 -12.11
N GLY A 401 13.60 -8.55 -11.60
CA GLY A 401 13.05 -7.43 -10.82
C GLY A 401 12.12 -6.55 -11.65
N ALA A 402 12.49 -6.25 -12.90
CA ALA A 402 11.64 -5.48 -13.81
C ALA A 402 10.34 -6.22 -14.12
N VAL A 403 10.38 -7.54 -14.40
CA VAL A 403 9.17 -8.34 -14.66
C VAL A 403 8.29 -8.43 -13.41
N PHE A 404 8.89 -8.56 -12.22
CA PHE A 404 8.18 -8.48 -10.94
C PHE A 404 7.45 -7.14 -10.78
N ALA A 405 8.13 -6.02 -11.03
CA ALA A 405 7.53 -4.69 -10.96
C ALA A 405 6.40 -4.49 -11.99
N LEU A 406 6.56 -4.99 -13.22
CA LEU A 406 5.50 -4.93 -14.24
C LEU A 406 4.25 -5.70 -13.82
N ALA A 407 4.40 -6.83 -13.15
CA ALA A 407 3.26 -7.62 -12.68
C ALA A 407 2.40 -6.89 -11.63
N HIS A 408 2.92 -5.84 -11.00
CA HIS A 408 2.16 -5.01 -10.05
C HIS A 408 1.34 -3.91 -10.74
N MET A 409 1.44 -3.78 -12.07
CA MET A 409 0.59 -2.91 -12.89
C MET A 409 0.59 -1.43 -12.47
N SER A 410 1.65 -0.96 -11.83
CA SER A 410 1.81 0.39 -11.31
C SER A 410 3.13 0.99 -11.77
N LEU A 411 3.07 2.00 -12.64
CA LEU A 411 4.27 2.69 -13.13
C LEU A 411 4.89 3.61 -12.07
N SER A 412 4.08 4.17 -11.15
CA SER A 412 4.56 5.00 -10.04
C SER A 412 5.50 4.24 -9.10
N THR A 413 5.24 2.95 -8.90
CA THR A 413 6.03 2.09 -8.02
C THR A 413 7.02 1.20 -8.77
N PHE A 414 7.17 1.37 -10.10
CA PHE A 414 7.96 0.47 -10.93
C PHE A 414 9.44 0.39 -10.50
N LEU A 415 10.14 1.53 -10.39
CA LEU A 415 11.55 1.57 -10.00
C LEU A 415 11.80 0.98 -8.59
N PRO A 416 11.06 1.40 -7.54
CA PRO A 416 11.23 0.81 -6.22
C PRO A 416 10.89 -0.68 -6.17
N LEU A 417 9.84 -1.14 -6.83
CA LEU A 417 9.52 -2.57 -6.91
C LEU A 417 10.57 -3.36 -7.68
N ALA A 418 11.14 -2.79 -8.75
CA ALA A 418 12.21 -3.44 -9.50
C ALA A 418 13.49 -3.57 -8.66
N ALA A 419 13.80 -2.57 -7.83
CA ALA A 419 14.92 -2.56 -6.89
C ALA A 419 14.78 -3.62 -5.78
N ILE A 420 13.59 -3.73 -5.18
CA ILE A 420 13.28 -4.80 -4.23
C ILE A 420 13.40 -6.15 -4.96
N GLY A 421 12.82 -6.23 -6.15
CA GLY A 421 12.80 -7.47 -6.92
C GLY A 421 14.19 -7.98 -7.29
N PHE A 422 15.09 -7.07 -7.64
CA PHE A 422 16.52 -7.31 -7.83
C PHE A 422 17.18 -7.83 -6.55
N SER A 423 16.92 -7.20 -5.41
CA SER A 423 17.52 -7.58 -4.13
C SER A 423 17.13 -9.00 -3.70
N LEU A 424 15.85 -9.37 -3.88
CA LEU A 424 15.34 -10.72 -3.65
C LEU A 424 16.01 -11.76 -4.56
N ALA A 425 16.19 -11.42 -5.85
CA ALA A 425 16.89 -12.29 -6.79
C ALA A 425 18.36 -12.51 -6.40
N ILE A 426 19.05 -11.48 -5.92
CA ILE A 426 20.42 -11.59 -5.40
C ILE A 426 20.47 -12.44 -4.12
N GLY A 427 19.50 -12.30 -3.22
CA GLY A 427 19.35 -13.18 -2.05
C GLY A 427 19.25 -14.66 -2.45
N TYR A 428 18.35 -14.97 -3.39
CA TYR A 428 18.20 -16.33 -3.93
C TYR A 428 19.46 -16.83 -4.65
N ALA A 429 20.16 -15.96 -5.40
CA ALA A 429 21.38 -16.34 -6.11
C ALA A 429 22.53 -16.74 -5.18
N ARG A 430 22.55 -16.22 -3.94
CA ARG A 430 23.56 -16.54 -2.92
C ARG A 430 23.26 -17.82 -2.15
N THR A 431 21.99 -18.18 -1.99
CA THR A 431 21.62 -19.33 -1.13
C THR A 431 21.08 -20.52 -1.90
N ARG A 432 20.55 -20.31 -3.11
CA ARG A 432 19.74 -21.28 -3.86
C ARG A 432 18.59 -21.85 -3.05
N ASP A 433 18.11 -21.05 -2.09
CA ASP A 433 17.05 -21.42 -1.17
C ASP A 433 15.88 -20.46 -1.36
N ILE A 434 14.72 -21.01 -1.75
CA ILE A 434 13.51 -20.22 -1.99
C ILE A 434 12.98 -19.56 -0.71
N LEU A 435 13.29 -20.11 0.47
CA LEU A 435 12.88 -19.52 1.74
C LEU A 435 13.62 -18.21 2.03
N THR A 436 14.83 -18.02 1.49
CA THR A 436 15.58 -16.75 1.64
C THR A 436 14.82 -15.54 1.09
N PRO A 437 14.43 -15.50 -0.20
CA PRO A 437 13.64 -14.39 -0.72
C PRO A 437 12.22 -14.37 -0.15
N VAL A 438 11.60 -15.51 0.20
CA VAL A 438 10.27 -15.52 0.85
C VAL A 438 10.31 -14.75 2.17
N VAL A 439 11.29 -15.01 3.03
CA VAL A 439 11.46 -14.32 4.31
C VAL A 439 11.74 -12.84 4.11
N ALA A 440 12.62 -12.50 3.16
CA ALA A 440 12.96 -11.11 2.87
C ALA A 440 11.77 -10.32 2.30
N HIS A 441 10.97 -10.94 1.42
CA HIS A 441 9.79 -10.34 0.84
C HIS A 441 8.66 -10.21 1.87
N ALA A 442 8.43 -11.23 2.70
CA ALA A 442 7.49 -11.14 3.82
C ALA A 442 7.87 -10.01 4.79
N ALA A 443 9.15 -9.90 5.15
CA ALA A 443 9.65 -8.82 5.99
C ALA A 443 9.47 -7.44 5.33
N TRP A 444 9.70 -7.35 4.01
CA TRP A 444 9.44 -6.14 3.24
C TRP A 444 7.96 -5.74 3.30
N ASN A 445 7.05 -6.65 2.96
CA ASN A 445 5.62 -6.38 2.95
C ASN A 445 5.09 -6.05 4.35
N LEU A 446 5.58 -6.74 5.39
CA LEU A 446 5.24 -6.42 6.77
C LEU A 446 5.72 -5.00 7.14
N SER A 447 6.95 -4.62 6.77
CA SER A 447 7.46 -3.28 7.06
C SER A 447 6.63 -2.20 6.37
N GLN A 448 6.22 -2.42 5.12
CA GLN A 448 5.34 -1.49 4.41
C GLN A 448 3.95 -1.44 5.04
N ALA A 449 3.39 -2.60 5.44
CA ALA A 449 2.10 -2.64 6.12
C ALA A 449 2.14 -1.89 7.45
N VAL A 450 3.19 -2.05 8.25
CA VAL A 450 3.36 -1.29 9.50
C VAL A 450 3.45 0.21 9.22
N ILE A 451 4.23 0.63 8.23
CA ILE A 451 4.33 2.05 7.84
C ILE A 451 2.96 2.59 7.42
N ILE A 452 2.28 1.89 6.51
CA ILE A 452 0.98 2.32 5.98
C ILE A 452 -0.07 2.41 7.09
N LEU A 453 -0.17 1.39 7.96
CA LEU A 453 -1.13 1.37 9.06
C LEU A 453 -0.78 2.39 10.16
N THR A 454 0.49 2.71 10.37
CA THR A 454 0.87 3.73 11.37
C THR A 454 0.58 5.15 10.88
N LEU A 455 0.76 5.39 9.58
CA LEU A 455 0.56 6.70 8.97
C LEU A 455 -0.91 6.97 8.59
N TYR A 456 -1.63 5.93 8.15
CA TYR A 456 -2.96 6.04 7.54
C TYR A 456 -4.02 5.09 8.10
N GLY A 457 -3.69 4.22 9.05
CA GLY A 457 -4.66 3.44 9.84
C GLY A 457 -5.11 4.22 11.06
#